data_AF-A0A842UE89-F1
#
_entry.id   AF-A0A842UE89-F1
#
_cell.length_a   1.000
_cell.length_b   1.000
_cell.length_c   1.000
_cell.angle_alpha   90.00
_cell.angle_beta   90.00
_cell.angle_gamma   90.00
#
_symmetry.space_group_name_H-M   'P 1'
#
loop_
_entity.id
_entity.type
_entity.pdbx_description
1 polymer ?
#
loop_
_entity_poly.entity_id
_entity_poly.type
_entity_poly.pdbx_seq_one_letter_code
_entity_poly.pdbx_strand_id
1 'polypeptide(L)'
;MTYTFDDTVLDPDSHFKYYILGLFAADGTVGKNRSSYYIDLTLHQGDRVLLEDLRKFFHSTKPLSVSGNQLCFTLYSKKLYDLLVKFGITPRKSLNINIQEEIPSEFVSDFLRGVFDGDGCVTGRSASKADITLCQTASLSFSNQITQMYKDLGYNISTYESKSSSGNPLYLIKRGGVPGLIILSSLYRRGGFYLPRKYEKFLELSRPTLDEVMMETAFLFSQRSPCCRMKVGCVMTDENKNNVIAVGYNGGVSGLKNHCDSVFPGECGCIHAEVGALIKGKGPILYCTHMPCYQCAKLIANAGIQQVYYSETYRTSSATALFSAKNIRTKRIKRSKYLWKFERTNSEKVGDVKRTKIERSEAR
;
A
#
# COMPACT_ATOMS: atom_id res chain seq x y z
N MET A 1 7.51 -7.08 -43.96
CA MET A 1 6.86 -8.04 -43.06
C MET A 1 5.59 -7.41 -42.53
N THR A 2 4.45 -8.09 -42.68
CA THR A 2 3.16 -7.66 -42.11
C THR A 2 3.08 -8.20 -40.69
N TYR A 3 3.10 -7.30 -39.70
CA TYR A 3 2.87 -7.68 -38.30
C TYR A 3 1.36 -7.73 -38.03
N THR A 4 0.96 -8.64 -37.15
CA THR A 4 -0.44 -8.89 -36.76
C THR A 4 -0.61 -8.66 -35.27
N PHE A 5 -1.80 -8.26 -34.86
CA PHE A 5 -2.21 -8.05 -33.47
C PHE A 5 -3.74 -8.05 -33.40
N ASP A 6 -4.29 -8.16 -32.19
CA ASP A 6 -5.72 -8.12 -31.89
C ASP A 6 -6.11 -6.73 -31.37
N ASP A 7 -6.86 -5.98 -32.17
CA ASP A 7 -7.33 -4.63 -31.84
C ASP A 7 -8.78 -4.59 -31.33
N THR A 8 -9.36 -5.76 -31.03
CA THR A 8 -10.68 -5.92 -30.41
C THR A 8 -10.61 -6.01 -28.89
N VAL A 9 -9.41 -6.23 -28.34
CA VAL A 9 -9.19 -6.37 -26.89
C VAL A 9 -9.57 -5.12 -26.07
N LEU A 10 -9.73 -3.96 -26.71
CA LEU A 10 -10.16 -2.70 -26.08
C LEU A 10 -11.63 -2.33 -26.37
N ASP A 11 -12.37 -3.19 -27.08
CA ASP A 11 -13.78 -2.91 -27.41
C ASP A 11 -14.68 -2.89 -26.17
N PRO A 12 -14.74 -3.96 -25.35
CA PRO A 12 -15.53 -3.94 -24.13
C PRO A 12 -14.89 -3.05 -23.06
N ASP A 13 -15.73 -2.39 -22.27
CA ASP A 13 -15.27 -1.76 -21.05
C ASP A 13 -14.72 -2.82 -20.10
N SER A 14 -13.48 -2.59 -19.66
CA SER A 14 -12.73 -3.53 -18.86
C SER A 14 -11.65 -2.81 -18.05
N HIS A 15 -11.25 -3.41 -16.92
CA HIS A 15 -10.13 -2.93 -16.12
C HIS A 15 -8.85 -2.77 -16.96
N PHE A 16 -8.63 -3.65 -17.94
CA PHE A 16 -7.50 -3.55 -18.86
C PHE A 16 -7.60 -2.31 -19.76
N LYS A 17 -8.74 -2.09 -20.41
CA LYS A 17 -8.95 -0.93 -21.30
C LYS A 17 -8.59 0.37 -20.60
N TYR A 18 -9.13 0.59 -19.40
CA TYR A 18 -8.89 1.85 -18.69
C TYR A 18 -7.46 1.97 -18.13
N TYR A 19 -6.84 0.86 -17.69
CA TYR A 19 -5.40 0.88 -17.39
C TYR A 19 -4.57 1.32 -18.59
N ILE A 20 -4.85 0.77 -19.76
CA ILE A 20 -4.15 1.08 -21.00
C ILE A 20 -4.38 2.53 -21.41
N LEU A 21 -5.62 3.02 -21.35
CA LEU A 21 -5.93 4.42 -21.63
C LEU A 21 -5.16 5.37 -20.69
N GLY A 22 -5.02 5.02 -19.41
CA GLY A 22 -4.22 5.80 -18.45
C GLY A 22 -2.73 5.78 -18.76
N LEU A 23 -2.17 4.61 -19.07
CA LEU A 23 -0.77 4.45 -19.42
C LEU A 23 -0.43 5.18 -20.73
N PHE A 24 -1.30 5.05 -21.74
CA PHE A 24 -1.16 5.82 -22.97
C PHE A 24 -1.36 7.30 -22.71
N ALA A 25 -2.23 7.76 -21.80
CA ALA A 25 -2.36 9.18 -21.49
C ALA A 25 -1.05 9.79 -20.99
N ALA A 26 -0.27 9.03 -20.20
CA ALA A 26 1.05 9.42 -19.71
C ALA A 26 2.15 9.30 -20.79
N ASP A 27 2.58 8.08 -21.12
CA ASP A 27 3.79 7.81 -21.92
C ASP A 27 3.50 7.43 -23.39
N GLY A 28 2.23 7.41 -23.79
CA GLY A 28 1.83 7.04 -25.14
C GLY A 28 2.12 8.11 -26.20
N THR A 29 2.28 7.70 -27.45
CA THR A 29 2.28 8.59 -28.62
C THR A 29 1.39 8.00 -29.71
N VAL A 30 0.61 8.84 -30.38
CA VAL A 30 -0.15 8.44 -31.56
C VAL A 30 0.25 9.32 -32.74
N GLY A 31 0.23 8.75 -33.95
CA GLY A 31 0.53 9.49 -35.16
C GLY A 31 0.02 8.82 -36.43
N LYS A 32 0.12 9.55 -37.53
CA LYS A 32 -0.30 9.12 -38.86
C LYS A 32 0.83 9.35 -39.86
N ASN A 33 1.16 8.31 -40.61
CA ASN A 33 2.02 8.37 -41.80
C ASN A 33 1.14 8.39 -43.06
N ARG A 34 1.76 8.46 -44.25
CA ARG A 34 1.03 8.54 -45.54
C ARG A 34 -0.07 7.48 -45.69
N SER A 35 0.15 6.25 -45.21
CA SER A 35 -0.76 5.11 -45.36
C SER A 35 -1.08 4.35 -44.07
N SER A 36 -0.57 4.77 -42.91
CA SER A 36 -0.71 4.00 -41.66
C SER A 36 -0.93 4.89 -40.43
N TYR A 37 -1.69 4.38 -39.47
CA TYR A 37 -1.88 4.99 -38.16
C TYR A 37 -1.07 4.18 -37.15
N TYR A 38 -0.21 4.83 -36.38
CA TYR A 38 0.66 4.18 -35.42
C TYR A 38 0.37 4.65 -34.00
N ILE A 39 0.57 3.73 -33.06
CA ILE A 39 0.45 3.93 -31.62
C ILE A 39 1.73 3.40 -31.01
N ASP A 40 2.47 4.24 -30.32
CA ASP A 40 3.72 3.91 -29.66
C ASP A 40 3.59 4.06 -28.14
N LEU A 41 4.12 3.09 -27.40
CA LEU A 41 4.39 3.21 -25.99
C LEU A 41 5.88 3.00 -25.77
N THR A 42 6.57 4.03 -25.31
CA THR A 42 8.03 4.01 -25.11
C THR A 42 8.34 4.08 -23.63
N LEU A 43 9.00 3.05 -23.09
CA LEU A 43 9.42 2.98 -21.70
C LEU A 43 10.93 2.72 -21.59
N HIS A 44 11.48 2.91 -20.38
CA HIS A 44 12.88 2.55 -20.11
C HIS A 44 13.09 1.03 -20.23
N GLN A 45 14.28 0.59 -20.64
CA GLN A 45 14.56 -0.84 -20.86
C GLN A 45 14.36 -1.74 -19.64
N GLY A 46 14.51 -1.18 -18.43
CA GLY A 46 14.22 -1.87 -17.17
C GLY A 46 12.74 -2.26 -17.00
N ASP A 47 11.85 -1.63 -17.77
CA ASP A 47 10.40 -1.86 -17.75
C ASP A 47 9.95 -2.84 -18.86
N ARG A 48 10.89 -3.61 -19.45
CA ARG A 48 10.63 -4.59 -20.53
C ARG A 48 9.46 -5.53 -20.22
N VAL A 49 9.35 -6.01 -18.98
CA VAL A 49 8.35 -6.99 -18.57
C VAL A 49 6.94 -6.50 -18.91
N LEU A 50 6.62 -5.24 -18.57
CA LEU A 50 5.32 -4.65 -18.88
C LEU A 50 5.08 -4.62 -20.39
N LEU A 51 6.06 -4.14 -21.18
CA LEU A 51 5.91 -4.07 -22.64
C LEU A 51 5.75 -5.45 -23.30
N GLU A 52 6.44 -6.47 -22.80
CA GLU A 52 6.28 -7.85 -23.29
C GLU A 52 4.91 -8.43 -22.92
N ASP A 53 4.42 -8.16 -21.72
CA ASP A 53 3.09 -8.63 -21.32
C ASP A 53 1.99 -7.91 -22.10
N LEU A 54 2.15 -6.62 -22.39
CA LEU A 54 1.28 -5.89 -23.33
C LEU A 54 1.35 -6.50 -24.74
N ARG A 55 2.55 -6.77 -25.24
CA ARG A 55 2.73 -7.38 -26.57
C ARG A 55 2.01 -8.72 -26.67
N LYS A 56 2.13 -9.58 -25.65
CA LYS A 56 1.40 -10.86 -25.56
C LYS A 56 -0.11 -10.64 -25.49
N PHE A 57 -0.56 -9.68 -24.68
CA PHE A 57 -1.98 -9.40 -24.50
C PHE A 57 -2.66 -8.93 -25.80
N PHE A 58 -1.99 -8.06 -26.57
CA PHE A 58 -2.44 -7.66 -27.90
C PHE A 58 -2.18 -8.73 -28.98
N HIS A 59 -1.71 -9.93 -28.62
CA HIS A 59 -1.30 -10.98 -29.56
C HIS A 59 -0.38 -10.47 -30.69
N SER A 60 0.49 -9.49 -30.37
CA SER A 60 1.28 -8.78 -31.36
C SER A 60 2.53 -9.56 -31.76
N THR A 61 2.70 -9.77 -33.06
CA THR A 61 3.91 -10.41 -33.63
C THR A 61 5.05 -9.42 -33.85
N LYS A 62 4.80 -8.11 -33.69
CA LYS A 62 5.85 -7.09 -33.83
C LYS A 62 6.77 -7.13 -32.60
N PRO A 63 8.09 -7.35 -32.77
CA PRO A 63 9.03 -7.30 -31.66
C PRO A 63 9.13 -5.88 -31.09
N LEU A 64 9.50 -5.78 -29.81
CA LEU A 64 9.82 -4.50 -29.19
C LEU A 64 11.04 -3.87 -29.89
N SER A 65 10.93 -2.58 -30.23
CA SER A 65 12.04 -1.84 -30.83
C SER A 65 12.95 -1.29 -29.74
N VAL A 66 14.27 -1.35 -29.93
CA VAL A 66 15.25 -0.87 -28.95
C VAL A 66 15.93 0.39 -29.49
N SER A 67 15.98 1.44 -28.69
CA SER A 67 16.73 2.67 -29.01
C SER A 67 17.47 3.16 -27.76
N GLY A 68 18.78 2.90 -27.71
CA GLY A 68 19.58 3.16 -26.51
C GLY A 68 19.00 2.44 -25.28
N ASN A 69 18.64 3.20 -24.24
CA ASN A 69 18.03 2.70 -23.01
C ASN A 69 16.49 2.65 -23.05
N GLN A 70 15.87 2.86 -24.21
CA GLN A 70 14.41 2.84 -24.37
C GLN A 70 13.95 1.63 -25.17
N LEU A 71 12.79 1.11 -24.79
CA LEU A 71 12.04 0.08 -25.51
C LEU A 71 10.73 0.68 -25.98
N CYS A 72 10.38 0.44 -27.24
CA CYS A 72 9.14 0.91 -27.84
C CYS A 72 8.28 -0.27 -28.29
N PHE A 73 7.04 -0.28 -27.80
CA PHE A 73 5.96 -1.14 -28.28
C PHE A 73 5.10 -0.34 -29.26
N THR A 74 5.07 -0.76 -30.52
CA THR A 74 4.31 -0.09 -31.58
C THR A 74 3.20 -0.98 -32.10
N LEU A 75 2.00 -0.41 -32.27
CA LEU A 75 0.87 -1.01 -32.97
C LEU A 75 0.47 -0.14 -34.17
N TYR A 76 -0.05 -0.78 -35.23
CA TYR A 76 -0.59 -0.07 -36.38
C TYR A 76 -2.09 -0.36 -36.54
N SER A 77 -2.94 0.46 -35.92
CA SER A 77 -4.41 0.35 -36.02
C SER A 77 -5.01 1.72 -36.25
N LYS A 78 -5.85 1.85 -37.29
CA LYS A 78 -6.71 3.04 -37.42
C LYS A 78 -7.76 3.07 -36.30
N LYS A 79 -8.32 1.90 -35.95
CA LYS A 79 -9.34 1.76 -34.91
C LYS A 79 -8.83 2.19 -33.53
N LEU A 80 -7.67 1.68 -33.09
CA LEU A 80 -7.09 2.10 -31.81
C LEU A 80 -6.65 3.57 -31.83
N TYR A 81 -6.13 4.06 -32.96
CA TYR A 81 -5.81 5.47 -33.11
C TYR A 81 -7.05 6.34 -32.91
N ASP A 82 -8.16 6.00 -33.58
CA ASP A 82 -9.42 6.73 -33.48
C ASP A 82 -9.99 6.66 -32.05
N LEU A 83 -9.89 5.50 -31.38
CA LEU A 83 -10.26 5.34 -29.97
C LEU A 83 -9.43 6.27 -29.05
N LEU A 84 -8.10 6.25 -29.18
CA LEU A 84 -7.21 7.07 -28.36
C LEU A 84 -7.44 8.57 -28.60
N VAL A 85 -7.59 8.99 -29.85
CA VAL A 85 -7.89 10.39 -30.21
C VAL A 85 -9.24 10.81 -29.64
N LYS A 86 -10.27 9.97 -29.77
CA LYS A 86 -11.61 10.22 -29.20
C LYS A 86 -11.57 10.34 -27.68
N PHE A 87 -10.73 9.55 -27.02
CA PHE A 87 -10.53 9.65 -25.57
C PHE A 87 -9.78 10.92 -25.14
N GLY A 88 -9.06 11.58 -26.06
CA GLY A 88 -8.29 12.81 -25.80
C GLY A 88 -6.77 12.67 -25.94
N ILE A 89 -6.29 11.49 -26.33
CA ILE A 89 -4.88 11.16 -26.53
C ILE A 89 -4.51 11.49 -27.99
N THR A 90 -4.12 12.74 -28.23
CA THR A 90 -3.82 13.27 -29.57
C THR A 90 -2.30 13.31 -29.87
N PRO A 91 -1.88 13.52 -31.13
CA PRO A 91 -0.47 13.79 -31.44
C PRO A 91 0.04 15.05 -30.70
N ARG A 92 1.25 15.00 -30.13
CA ARG A 92 1.87 16.09 -29.34
C ARG A 92 1.03 16.56 -28.13
N LYS A 93 0.26 15.66 -27.52
CA LYS A 93 -0.64 15.94 -26.39
C LYS A 93 0.02 16.45 -25.11
N SER A 94 1.35 16.38 -24.95
CA SER A 94 2.04 16.59 -23.67
C SER A 94 1.69 17.93 -22.98
N LEU A 95 1.23 18.93 -23.74
CA LEU A 95 0.78 20.23 -23.22
C LEU A 95 -0.75 20.36 -23.12
N ASN A 96 -1.53 19.62 -23.92
CA ASN A 96 -2.96 19.87 -24.16
C ASN A 96 -3.86 18.62 -24.03
N ILE A 97 -3.37 17.55 -23.41
CA ILE A 97 -4.18 16.36 -23.17
C ILE A 97 -5.41 16.71 -22.32
N ASN A 98 -6.57 16.27 -22.78
CA ASN A 98 -7.85 16.53 -22.13
C ASN A 98 -8.74 15.31 -22.33
N ILE A 99 -9.15 14.64 -21.25
CA ILE A 99 -9.98 13.44 -21.37
C ILE A 99 -11.38 13.90 -21.79
N GLN A 100 -11.91 13.30 -22.85
CA GLN A 100 -13.20 13.70 -23.45
C GLN A 100 -14.32 12.70 -23.18
N GLU A 101 -13.98 11.47 -22.79
CA GLU A 101 -14.95 10.43 -22.45
C GLU A 101 -15.07 10.25 -20.95
N GLU A 102 -16.30 10.00 -20.49
CA GLU A 102 -16.55 9.64 -19.11
C GLU A 102 -15.96 8.26 -18.81
N ILE A 103 -15.23 8.16 -17.70
CA ILE A 103 -14.70 6.89 -17.20
C ILE A 103 -15.71 6.37 -16.17
N PRO A 104 -16.33 5.19 -16.38
CA PRO A 104 -17.21 4.60 -15.39
C PRO A 104 -16.49 4.47 -14.04
N SER A 105 -17.21 4.76 -12.96
CA SER A 105 -16.65 4.87 -11.61
C SER A 105 -15.88 3.62 -11.17
N GLU A 106 -16.28 2.44 -11.65
CA GLU A 106 -15.61 1.15 -11.38
C GLU A 106 -14.20 1.05 -11.98
N PHE A 107 -13.88 1.82 -13.04
CA PHE A 107 -12.61 1.76 -13.77
C PHE A 107 -11.67 2.95 -13.51
N VAL A 108 -12.13 3.95 -12.76
CA VAL A 108 -11.33 5.15 -12.43
C VAL A 108 -10.01 4.76 -11.77
N SER A 109 -10.02 3.78 -10.86
CA SER A 109 -8.79 3.32 -10.19
C SER A 109 -7.79 2.66 -11.15
N ASP A 110 -8.27 1.95 -12.19
CA ASP A 110 -7.39 1.34 -13.18
C ASP A 110 -6.79 2.38 -14.11
N PHE A 111 -7.59 3.36 -14.53
CA PHE A 111 -7.11 4.51 -15.28
C PHE A 111 -6.02 5.27 -14.51
N LEU A 112 -6.29 5.62 -13.25
CA LEU A 112 -5.32 6.30 -12.39
C LEU A 112 -4.07 5.45 -12.14
N ARG A 113 -4.19 4.11 -12.06
CA ARG A 113 -3.03 3.20 -11.99
C ARG A 113 -2.19 3.30 -13.26
N GLY A 114 -2.80 3.30 -14.44
CA GLY A 114 -2.11 3.51 -15.72
C GLY A 114 -1.36 4.84 -15.77
N VAL A 115 -2.02 5.93 -15.36
CA VAL A 115 -1.39 7.26 -15.28
C VAL A 115 -0.23 7.26 -14.29
N PHE A 116 -0.40 6.65 -13.10
CA PHE A 116 0.68 6.54 -12.12
C PHE A 116 1.86 5.70 -12.63
N ASP A 117 1.60 4.62 -13.35
CA ASP A 117 2.65 3.76 -13.89
C ASP A 117 3.43 4.42 -15.02
N GLY A 118 2.84 5.37 -15.75
CA GLY A 118 3.58 6.24 -16.65
C GLY A 118 4.25 7.42 -15.93
N ASP A 119 3.46 8.44 -15.59
CA ASP A 119 3.93 9.75 -15.10
C ASP A 119 4.17 9.84 -13.59
N GLY A 120 3.82 8.79 -12.83
CA GLY A 120 4.01 8.76 -11.37
C GLY A 120 5.42 8.37 -10.94
N CYS A 121 5.70 8.55 -9.65
CA CYS A 121 6.96 8.17 -9.01
C CYS A 121 6.73 7.83 -7.53
N VAL A 122 7.44 6.80 -7.04
CA VAL A 122 7.47 6.42 -5.63
C VAL A 122 8.91 6.18 -5.19
N THR A 123 9.34 6.87 -4.15
CA THR A 123 10.67 6.71 -3.54
C THR A 123 10.56 6.82 -2.02
N GLY A 124 11.63 6.49 -1.30
CA GLY A 124 11.68 6.63 0.16
C GLY A 124 12.45 5.52 0.87
N ARG A 125 12.60 5.71 2.19
CA ARG A 125 13.30 4.78 3.10
C ARG A 125 12.38 4.11 4.13
N SER A 126 11.18 4.64 4.32
CA SER A 126 10.19 4.13 5.28
C SER A 126 8.81 4.64 4.91
N ALA A 127 7.75 4.02 5.43
CA ALA A 127 6.37 4.43 5.17
C ALA A 127 6.11 5.93 5.48
N SER A 128 6.68 6.43 6.58
CA SER A 128 6.58 7.85 6.98
C SER A 128 7.39 8.82 6.12
N LYS A 129 8.41 8.32 5.41
CA LYS A 129 9.31 9.09 4.54
C LYS A 129 9.15 8.70 3.08
N ALA A 130 8.00 8.16 2.70
CA ALA A 130 7.67 7.89 1.31
C ALA A 130 7.43 9.23 0.59
N ASP A 131 8.09 9.45 -0.55
CA ASP A 131 7.78 10.53 -1.47
C ASP A 131 7.07 9.94 -2.68
N ILE A 132 5.85 10.41 -2.94
CA ILE A 132 4.96 9.85 -3.95
C ILE A 132 4.40 11.00 -4.78
N THR A 133 4.72 10.94 -6.07
CA THR A 133 4.11 11.75 -7.12
C THR A 133 3.13 10.85 -7.87
N LEU A 134 1.86 11.16 -7.81
CA LEU A 134 0.81 10.36 -8.45
C LEU A 134 0.72 10.62 -9.96
N CYS A 135 1.02 11.85 -10.38
CA CYS A 135 1.10 12.26 -11.77
C CYS A 135 1.95 13.53 -11.85
N GLN A 136 2.80 13.60 -12.88
CA GLN A 136 3.54 14.80 -13.27
C GLN A 136 3.24 15.07 -14.75
N THR A 137 2.66 16.22 -15.05
CA THR A 137 2.25 16.56 -16.43
C THR A 137 2.52 18.03 -16.74
N ALA A 138 2.76 18.36 -18.01
CA ALA A 138 2.84 19.76 -18.46
C ALA A 138 1.47 20.34 -18.85
N SER A 139 0.40 19.53 -18.77
CA SER A 139 -0.95 19.98 -19.08
C SER A 139 -1.75 20.32 -17.83
N LEU A 140 -2.14 21.59 -17.69
CA LEU A 140 -2.97 22.05 -16.58
C LEU A 140 -4.33 21.35 -16.57
N SER A 141 -4.98 21.24 -17.74
CA SER A 141 -6.31 20.61 -17.86
C SER A 141 -6.28 19.15 -17.38
N PHE A 142 -5.27 18.39 -17.80
CA PHE A 142 -5.11 17.01 -17.37
C PHE A 142 -4.85 16.92 -15.87
N SER A 143 -3.97 17.76 -15.33
CA SER A 143 -3.68 17.77 -13.89
C SER A 143 -4.93 18.05 -13.04
N ASN A 144 -5.83 18.92 -13.52
CA ASN A 144 -7.09 19.22 -12.87
C ASN A 144 -8.05 18.03 -12.90
N GLN A 145 -8.16 17.34 -14.04
CA GLN A 145 -8.99 16.14 -14.19
C GLN A 145 -8.51 15.00 -13.29
N ILE A 146 -7.21 14.71 -13.30
CA ILE A 146 -6.63 13.66 -12.45
C ILE A 146 -6.82 14.01 -10.96
N THR A 147 -6.64 15.27 -10.58
CA THR A 147 -6.89 15.73 -9.21
C THR A 147 -8.35 15.57 -8.82
N GLN A 148 -9.28 15.90 -9.73
CA GLN A 148 -10.70 15.72 -9.47
C GLN A 148 -11.06 14.25 -9.30
N MET A 149 -10.56 13.36 -10.15
CA MET A 149 -10.78 11.91 -10.00
C MET A 149 -10.30 11.39 -8.64
N TYR A 150 -9.13 11.83 -8.16
CA TYR A 150 -8.68 11.46 -6.81
C TYR A 150 -9.59 12.03 -5.70
N LYS A 151 -10.12 13.24 -5.87
CA LYS A 151 -11.09 13.83 -4.93
C LYS A 151 -12.42 13.08 -4.92
N ASP A 152 -12.90 12.66 -6.08
CA ASP A 152 -14.13 11.88 -6.22
C ASP A 152 -14.00 10.48 -5.59
N LEU A 153 -12.78 9.92 -5.59
CA LEU A 153 -12.43 8.73 -4.79
C LEU A 153 -12.28 9.00 -3.28
N GLY A 154 -12.48 10.23 -2.83
CA GLY A 154 -12.44 10.64 -1.42
C GLY A 154 -11.06 11.02 -0.89
N TYR A 155 -10.06 11.22 -1.76
CA TYR A 155 -8.72 11.62 -1.32
C TYR A 155 -8.56 13.14 -1.28
N ASN A 156 -8.06 13.64 -0.14
CA ASN A 156 -7.67 15.04 -0.01
C ASN A 156 -6.30 15.28 -0.69
N ILE A 157 -6.34 15.77 -1.93
CA ILE A 157 -5.16 16.05 -2.75
C ILE A 157 -5.29 17.33 -3.57
N SER A 158 -4.15 17.92 -3.91
CA SER A 158 -4.03 19.15 -4.69
C SER A 158 -2.91 19.04 -5.72
N THR A 159 -3.05 19.80 -6.81
CA THR A 159 -1.99 20.04 -7.79
C THR A 159 -1.04 21.12 -7.28
N TYR A 160 0.26 20.94 -7.53
CA TYR A 160 1.31 21.91 -7.27
C TYR A 160 1.97 22.29 -8.59
N GLU A 161 2.20 23.58 -8.82
CA GLU A 161 2.96 24.06 -9.98
C GLU A 161 4.45 24.13 -9.66
N SER A 162 5.27 23.69 -10.60
CA SER A 162 6.73 23.77 -10.59
C SER A 162 7.24 24.14 -11.99
N LYS A 163 8.56 24.26 -12.15
CA LYS A 163 9.20 24.51 -13.43
C LYS A 163 10.11 23.35 -13.80
N SER A 164 10.05 22.93 -15.06
CA SER A 164 11.01 22.02 -15.67
C SER A 164 12.41 22.65 -15.75
N SER A 165 13.43 21.86 -16.05
CA SER A 165 14.80 22.34 -16.28
C SER A 165 14.90 23.39 -17.40
N SER A 166 13.97 23.36 -18.35
CA SER A 166 13.88 24.35 -19.43
C SER A 166 12.98 25.55 -19.11
N GLY A 167 12.49 25.66 -17.86
CA GLY A 167 11.67 26.79 -17.40
C GLY A 167 10.17 26.67 -17.68
N ASN A 168 9.72 25.63 -18.40
CA ASN A 168 8.30 25.40 -18.71
C ASN A 168 7.53 24.91 -17.48
N PRO A 169 6.24 25.27 -17.32
CA PRO A 169 5.41 24.83 -16.20
C PRO A 169 5.26 23.30 -16.17
N LEU A 170 5.27 22.75 -14.96
CA LEU A 170 4.99 21.36 -14.65
C LEU A 170 4.00 21.30 -13.49
N TYR A 171 2.97 20.48 -13.62
CA TYR A 171 1.93 20.27 -12.63
C TYR A 171 2.13 18.91 -11.97
N LEU A 172 2.33 18.92 -10.66
CA LEU A 172 2.61 17.72 -9.87
C LEU A 172 1.47 17.45 -8.89
N ILE A 173 0.97 16.23 -8.92
CA ILE A 173 -0.03 15.74 -7.96
C ILE A 173 0.73 14.87 -6.96
N LYS A 174 1.03 15.42 -5.77
CA LYS A 174 1.86 14.74 -4.76
C LYS A 174 1.10 14.40 -3.50
N ARG A 175 1.42 13.24 -2.93
CA ARG A 175 0.95 12.85 -1.59
C ARG A 175 1.96 11.93 -0.92
N GLY A 176 2.85 12.48 -0.09
CA GLY A 176 3.85 11.67 0.62
C GLY A 176 3.31 10.88 1.81
N GLY A 177 4.20 10.09 2.40
CA GLY A 177 3.98 9.34 3.64
C GLY A 177 2.93 8.23 3.54
N VAL A 178 2.43 7.82 4.71
CA VAL A 178 1.35 6.83 4.83
C VAL A 178 0.10 7.21 4.01
N PRO A 179 -0.36 8.49 3.98
CA PRO A 179 -1.50 8.87 3.14
C PRO A 179 -1.33 8.55 1.65
N GLY A 180 -0.13 8.73 1.09
CA GLY A 180 0.14 8.37 -0.30
C GLY A 180 0.16 6.87 -0.52
N LEU A 181 0.75 6.11 0.41
CA LEU A 181 0.76 4.64 0.34
C LEU A 181 -0.65 4.06 0.39
N ILE A 182 -1.60 4.70 1.09
CA ILE A 182 -3.03 4.31 1.08
C ILE A 182 -3.63 4.46 -0.33
N ILE A 183 -3.28 5.53 -1.05
CA ILE A 183 -3.74 5.75 -2.42
C ILE A 183 -3.18 4.67 -3.33
N LEU A 184 -1.85 4.46 -3.33
CA LEU A 184 -1.21 3.40 -4.12
C LEU A 184 -1.80 2.02 -3.80
N SER A 185 -2.12 1.81 -2.53
CA SER A 185 -2.78 0.60 -2.06
C SER A 185 -4.12 0.36 -2.76
N SER A 186 -4.93 1.41 -2.92
CA SER A 186 -6.20 1.33 -3.64
C SER A 186 -5.99 1.07 -5.14
N LEU A 187 -5.03 1.75 -5.76
CA LEU A 187 -4.71 1.58 -7.18
C LEU A 187 -4.29 0.13 -7.51
N TYR A 188 -3.51 -0.50 -6.63
CA TYR A 188 -3.01 -1.87 -6.82
C TYR A 188 -3.94 -2.98 -6.26
N ARG A 189 -5.09 -2.63 -5.65
CA ARG A 189 -5.95 -3.59 -4.93
C ARG A 189 -6.45 -4.75 -5.82
N ARG A 190 -6.94 -4.45 -7.02
CA ARG A 190 -7.61 -5.44 -7.90
C ARG A 190 -6.64 -6.32 -8.69
N GLY A 191 -5.33 -6.08 -8.60
CA GLY A 191 -4.34 -6.71 -9.49
C GLY A 191 -4.42 -6.16 -10.92
N GLY A 192 -3.99 -6.95 -11.89
CA GLY A 192 -3.90 -6.54 -13.30
C GLY A 192 -2.50 -6.10 -13.69
N PHE A 193 -2.39 -5.36 -14.79
CA PHE A 193 -1.12 -4.83 -15.26
C PHE A 193 -0.63 -3.71 -14.35
N TYR A 194 0.68 -3.71 -14.13
CA TYR A 194 1.38 -2.66 -13.41
C TYR A 194 2.85 -2.57 -13.83
N LEU A 195 3.51 -1.47 -13.48
CA LEU A 195 4.96 -1.35 -13.62
C LEU A 195 5.68 -2.02 -12.43
N PRO A 196 6.44 -3.13 -12.63
CA PRO A 196 6.97 -3.94 -11.51
C PRO A 196 7.81 -3.14 -10.52
N ARG A 197 8.73 -2.30 -11.00
CA ARG A 197 9.60 -1.48 -10.13
C ARG A 197 8.84 -0.53 -9.20
N LYS A 198 7.71 0.05 -9.64
CA LYS A 198 6.89 0.96 -8.83
C LYS A 198 6.09 0.16 -7.80
N TYR A 199 5.54 -0.98 -8.22
CA TYR A 199 4.82 -1.88 -7.34
C TYR A 199 5.71 -2.47 -6.24
N GLU A 200 6.90 -2.96 -6.59
CA GLU A 200 7.88 -3.48 -5.64
C GLU A 200 8.31 -2.41 -4.62
N LYS A 201 8.56 -1.18 -5.08
CA LYS A 201 8.91 -0.09 -4.18
C LYS A 201 7.76 0.28 -3.24
N PHE A 202 6.53 0.26 -3.75
CA PHE A 202 5.33 0.40 -2.94
C PHE A 202 5.22 -0.71 -1.87
N LEU A 203 5.46 -1.98 -2.25
CA LEU A 203 5.43 -3.11 -1.31
C LEU A 203 6.50 -3.00 -0.23
N GLU A 204 7.72 -2.61 -0.60
CA GLU A 204 8.82 -2.35 0.32
C GLU A 204 8.43 -1.30 1.38
N LEU A 205 7.89 -0.16 0.93
CA LEU A 205 7.50 0.95 1.80
C LEU A 205 6.25 0.65 2.65
N SER A 206 5.38 -0.24 2.16
CA SER A 206 4.11 -0.60 2.82
C SER A 206 4.21 -1.86 3.70
N ARG A 207 5.36 -2.54 3.72
CA ARG A 207 5.56 -3.72 4.55
C ARG A 207 5.78 -3.29 6.01
N PRO A 208 4.93 -3.72 6.96
CA PRO A 208 5.16 -3.42 8.36
C PRO A 208 6.44 -4.13 8.82
N THR A 209 7.18 -3.47 9.69
CA THR A 209 8.32 -4.07 10.37
C THR A 209 7.86 -5.09 11.41
N LEU A 210 8.73 -6.01 11.79
CA LEU A 210 8.43 -6.99 12.85
C LEU A 210 8.07 -6.29 14.18
N ASP A 211 8.77 -5.20 14.53
CA ASP A 211 8.48 -4.39 15.71
C ASP A 211 7.03 -3.87 15.72
N GLU A 212 6.53 -3.45 14.57
CA GLU A 212 5.17 -2.94 14.39
C GLU A 212 4.13 -4.07 14.46
N VAL A 213 4.41 -5.21 13.84
CA VAL A 213 3.56 -6.41 13.90
C VAL A 213 3.44 -6.93 15.33
N MET A 214 4.55 -7.01 16.07
CA MET A 214 4.55 -7.49 17.46
C MET A 214 3.85 -6.51 18.41
N MET A 215 4.02 -5.21 18.20
CA MET A 215 3.27 -4.21 18.96
C MET A 215 1.76 -4.27 18.67
N GLU A 216 1.35 -4.40 17.41
CA GLU A 216 -0.07 -4.56 17.08
C GLU A 216 -0.64 -5.89 17.62
N THR A 217 0.16 -6.95 17.64
CA THR A 217 -0.19 -8.22 18.29
C THR A 217 -0.42 -8.05 19.79
N ALA A 218 0.42 -7.26 20.48
CA ALA A 218 0.19 -6.92 21.88
C ALA A 218 -1.13 -6.14 22.07
N PHE A 219 -1.47 -5.22 21.16
CA PHE A 219 -2.77 -4.56 21.16
C PHE A 219 -3.94 -5.50 20.86
N LEU A 220 -3.76 -6.54 20.04
CA LEU A 220 -4.79 -7.55 19.80
C LEU A 220 -5.06 -8.38 21.05
N PHE A 221 -4.02 -8.85 21.73
CA PHE A 221 -4.18 -9.56 23.00
C PHE A 221 -4.80 -8.68 24.08
N SER A 222 -4.50 -7.38 24.10
CA SER A 222 -5.09 -6.46 25.07
C SER A 222 -6.63 -6.36 24.95
N GLN A 223 -7.21 -6.63 23.78
CA GLN A 223 -8.67 -6.64 23.60
C GLN A 223 -9.36 -7.73 24.42
N ARG A 224 -8.66 -8.81 24.77
CA ARG A 224 -9.17 -9.90 25.62
C ARG A 224 -9.21 -9.54 27.11
N SER A 225 -8.57 -8.44 27.52
CA SER A 225 -8.52 -8.03 28.91
C SER A 225 -9.90 -7.60 29.42
N PRO A 226 -10.44 -8.23 30.49
CA PRO A 226 -11.66 -7.76 31.15
C PRO A 226 -11.39 -6.58 32.09
N CYS A 227 -10.13 -6.15 32.25
CA CYS A 227 -9.77 -5.12 33.20
C CYS A 227 -10.55 -3.82 32.95
N CYS A 228 -11.28 -3.34 33.96
CA CYS A 228 -12.08 -2.12 33.88
C CYS A 228 -11.21 -0.85 33.81
N ARG A 229 -9.95 -0.94 34.26
CA ARG A 229 -9.03 0.20 34.35
C ARG A 229 -8.19 0.38 33.09
N MET A 230 -7.41 -0.63 32.72
CA MET A 230 -6.51 -0.56 31.55
C MET A 230 -6.43 -1.92 30.86
N LYS A 231 -6.63 -1.91 29.54
CA LYS A 231 -6.48 -3.07 28.69
C LYS A 231 -5.04 -3.15 28.18
N VAL A 232 -4.19 -3.86 28.92
CA VAL A 232 -2.78 -4.07 28.58
C VAL A 232 -2.62 -5.46 27.96
N GLY A 233 -1.75 -5.54 26.94
CA GLY A 233 -1.35 -6.77 26.31
C GLY A 233 0.16 -6.79 26.14
N CYS A 234 0.74 -7.99 26.10
CA CYS A 234 2.17 -8.22 26.09
C CYS A 234 2.51 -9.41 25.19
N VAL A 235 3.60 -9.30 24.43
CA VAL A 235 4.13 -10.32 23.53
C VAL A 235 5.63 -10.42 23.76
N MET A 236 6.16 -11.63 23.86
CA MET A 236 7.58 -11.91 23.95
C MET A 236 8.04 -12.68 22.72
N THR A 237 9.22 -12.34 22.22
CA THR A 237 9.77 -12.95 21.01
C THR A 237 11.19 -13.47 21.23
N ASP A 238 11.64 -14.28 20.28
CA ASP A 238 13.05 -14.58 20.10
C ASP A 238 13.85 -13.34 19.66
N GLU A 239 15.18 -13.49 19.57
CA GLU A 239 16.09 -12.41 19.19
C GLU A 239 15.82 -11.88 17.77
N ASN A 240 15.49 -12.79 16.85
CA ASN A 240 15.18 -12.47 15.46
C ASN A 240 13.77 -11.91 15.25
N LYS A 241 12.91 -11.93 16.28
CA LYS A 241 11.49 -11.49 16.24
C LYS A 241 10.63 -12.28 15.25
N ASN A 242 11.07 -13.48 14.87
CA ASN A 242 10.35 -14.35 13.95
C ASN A 242 9.39 -15.28 14.70
N ASN A 243 9.67 -15.55 15.99
CA ASN A 243 8.87 -16.45 16.80
C ASN A 243 8.28 -15.73 18.01
N VAL A 244 6.97 -15.86 18.20
CA VAL A 244 6.30 -15.47 19.44
C VAL A 244 6.48 -16.59 20.45
N ILE A 245 7.17 -16.30 21.56
CA ILE A 245 7.45 -17.25 22.64
C ILE A 245 6.28 -17.29 23.62
N ALA A 246 5.80 -16.12 24.04
CA ALA A 246 4.76 -16.01 25.04
C ALA A 246 3.91 -14.76 24.83
N VAL A 247 2.67 -14.83 25.28
CA VAL A 247 1.69 -13.73 25.19
C VAL A 247 0.93 -13.58 26.49
N GLY A 248 0.60 -12.35 26.83
CA GLY A 248 -0.13 -12.00 28.04
C GLY A 248 -1.09 -10.85 27.81
N TYR A 249 -2.12 -10.77 28.65
CA TYR A 249 -3.03 -9.64 28.75
C TYR A 249 -3.52 -9.54 30.19
N ASN A 250 -3.95 -8.36 30.61
CA ASN A 250 -4.48 -8.19 31.96
C ASN A 250 -5.68 -9.10 32.19
N GLY A 251 -5.70 -9.92 33.23
CA GLY A 251 -6.80 -10.85 33.48
C GLY A 251 -6.74 -11.54 34.83
N GLY A 252 -7.76 -12.34 35.13
CA GLY A 252 -7.81 -13.16 36.34
C GLY A 252 -6.89 -14.38 36.28
N VAL A 253 -6.87 -15.15 37.36
CA VAL A 253 -6.15 -16.42 37.44
C VAL A 253 -6.70 -17.41 36.40
N SER A 254 -5.82 -18.17 35.75
CA SER A 254 -6.21 -19.15 34.74
C SER A 254 -7.16 -20.21 35.32
N GLY A 255 -8.19 -20.59 34.57
CA GLY A 255 -9.23 -21.53 35.01
C GLY A 255 -10.34 -20.92 35.88
N LEU A 256 -10.19 -19.68 36.37
CA LEU A 256 -11.23 -18.97 37.12
C LEU A 256 -11.98 -17.95 36.26
N LYS A 257 -13.03 -17.35 36.83
CA LYS A 257 -13.80 -16.29 36.17
C LYS A 257 -12.91 -15.09 35.88
N ASN A 258 -12.89 -14.67 34.62
CA ASN A 258 -12.00 -13.60 34.15
C ASN A 258 -12.67 -12.23 34.29
N HIS A 259 -12.61 -11.63 35.48
CA HIS A 259 -13.09 -10.27 35.78
C HIS A 259 -12.12 -9.52 36.71
N CYS A 260 -12.33 -8.22 36.90
CA CYS A 260 -11.68 -7.50 37.99
C CYS A 260 -12.26 -7.92 39.35
N ASP A 261 -11.40 -7.97 40.36
CA ASP A 261 -11.83 -8.21 41.75
C ASP A 261 -12.43 -6.95 42.36
N SER A 262 -12.00 -5.78 41.90
CA SER A 262 -12.49 -4.47 42.32
C SER A 262 -12.56 -3.49 41.16
N VAL A 263 -13.49 -2.55 41.24
CA VAL A 263 -13.57 -1.40 40.31
C VAL A 263 -12.67 -0.24 40.75
N PHE A 264 -12.11 -0.28 41.96
CA PHE A 264 -11.30 0.80 42.50
C PHE A 264 -9.90 0.85 41.85
N PRO A 265 -9.44 2.05 41.43
CA PRO A 265 -8.09 2.30 40.94
C PRO A 265 -6.96 1.71 41.81
N GLY A 266 -6.24 0.72 41.29
CA GLY A 266 -5.09 0.12 41.98
C GLY A 266 -5.41 -1.17 42.72
N GLU A 267 -6.69 -1.52 42.83
CA GLU A 267 -7.17 -2.72 43.54
C GLU A 267 -7.83 -3.73 42.60
N CYS A 268 -7.70 -3.55 41.28
CA CYS A 268 -8.45 -4.33 40.30
C CYS A 268 -8.17 -5.85 40.31
N GLY A 269 -7.13 -6.30 41.03
CA GLY A 269 -6.81 -7.72 41.26
C GLY A 269 -6.26 -8.48 40.05
N CYS A 270 -6.37 -7.91 38.84
CA CYS A 270 -5.90 -8.56 37.63
C CYS A 270 -4.39 -8.81 37.64
N ILE A 271 -3.99 -10.01 37.22
CA ILE A 271 -2.61 -10.32 36.84
C ILE A 271 -2.27 -9.47 35.62
N HIS A 272 -1.16 -8.75 35.71
CA HIS A 272 -0.66 -7.89 34.65
C HIS A 272 -0.21 -8.69 33.43
N ALA A 273 -0.39 -8.11 32.24
CA ALA A 273 -0.05 -8.73 30.97
C ALA A 273 1.41 -9.22 30.92
N GLU A 274 2.35 -8.44 31.46
CA GLU A 274 3.78 -8.75 31.50
C GLU A 274 4.04 -10.00 32.34
N VAL A 275 3.39 -10.11 33.51
CA VAL A 275 3.50 -11.27 34.39
C VAL A 275 2.89 -12.50 33.71
N GLY A 276 1.72 -12.34 33.09
CA GLY A 276 1.05 -13.41 32.35
C GLY A 276 1.88 -13.95 31.18
N ALA A 277 2.67 -13.11 30.52
CA ALA A 277 3.61 -13.53 29.50
C ALA A 277 4.82 -14.26 30.10
N LEU A 278 5.44 -13.68 31.13
CA LEU A 278 6.63 -14.24 31.81
C LEU A 278 6.40 -15.62 32.44
N ILE A 279 5.18 -15.91 32.92
CA ILE A 279 4.82 -17.23 33.46
C ILE A 279 4.85 -18.30 32.36
N LYS A 280 4.51 -17.95 31.12
CA LYS A 280 4.36 -18.90 30.01
C LYS A 280 5.66 -19.16 29.26
N GLY A 281 6.60 -18.22 29.27
CA GLY A 281 7.86 -18.37 28.56
C GLY A 281 8.84 -17.23 28.81
N LYS A 282 10.09 -17.45 28.41
CA LYS A 282 11.19 -16.49 28.54
C LYS A 282 11.81 -16.22 27.18
N GLY A 283 11.99 -14.95 26.86
CA GLY A 283 12.52 -14.48 25.58
C GLY A 283 13.30 -13.18 25.77
N PRO A 284 14.27 -12.87 24.89
CA PRO A 284 15.12 -11.69 25.04
C PRO A 284 14.41 -10.36 24.77
N ILE A 285 13.29 -10.37 24.05
CA ILE A 285 12.56 -9.16 23.62
C ILE A 285 11.11 -9.23 24.09
N LEU A 286 10.62 -8.13 24.67
CA LEU A 286 9.26 -7.96 25.14
C LEU A 286 8.60 -6.73 24.54
N TYR A 287 7.40 -6.88 24.00
CA TYR A 287 6.51 -5.81 23.54
C TYR A 287 5.34 -5.70 24.49
N CYS A 288 5.07 -4.51 25.03
CA CYS A 288 3.91 -4.26 25.89
C CYS A 288 3.14 -3.04 25.36
N THR A 289 1.81 -3.04 25.42
CA THR A 289 1.05 -1.87 24.95
C THR A 289 1.36 -0.62 25.78
N HIS A 290 1.73 -0.79 27.06
CA HIS A 290 2.08 0.28 27.99
C HIS A 290 3.48 0.07 28.57
N MET A 291 4.12 1.15 29.04
CA MET A 291 5.33 1.05 29.85
C MET A 291 5.04 0.17 31.09
N PRO A 292 5.84 -0.90 31.33
CA PRO A 292 5.62 -1.75 32.50
C PRO A 292 5.65 -0.98 33.81
N CYS A 293 4.77 -1.35 34.74
CA CYS A 293 4.82 -0.80 36.10
C CYS A 293 6.12 -1.22 36.79
N TYR A 294 6.51 -0.53 37.88
CA TYR A 294 7.75 -0.81 38.59
C TYR A 294 7.90 -2.27 39.05
N GLN A 295 6.81 -2.90 39.51
CA GLN A 295 6.86 -4.31 39.93
C GLN A 295 7.05 -5.26 38.75
N CYS A 296 6.36 -5.04 37.63
CA CYS A 296 6.58 -5.79 36.40
C CYS A 296 7.99 -5.57 35.86
N ALA A 297 8.54 -4.35 35.95
CA ALA A 297 9.90 -4.04 35.53
C ALA A 297 10.95 -4.83 36.31
N LYS A 298 10.79 -5.02 37.63
CA LYS A 298 11.64 -5.90 38.43
C LYS A 298 11.62 -7.34 37.91
N LEU A 299 10.43 -7.87 37.64
CA LEU A 299 10.26 -9.24 37.15
C LEU A 299 10.87 -9.41 35.75
N ILE A 300 10.64 -8.45 34.85
CA ILE A 300 11.23 -8.40 33.52
C ILE A 300 12.76 -8.41 33.58
N ALA A 301 13.34 -7.59 34.46
CA ALA A 301 14.78 -7.53 34.63
C ALA A 301 15.37 -8.83 35.18
N ASN A 302 14.72 -9.44 36.17
CA ASN A 302 15.15 -10.73 36.71
C ASN A 302 14.94 -11.90 35.73
N ALA A 303 13.99 -11.78 34.81
CA ALA A 303 13.77 -12.77 33.76
C ALA A 303 14.85 -12.76 32.66
N GLY A 304 15.77 -11.78 32.67
CA GLY A 304 16.85 -11.67 31.69
C GLY A 304 16.41 -11.07 30.34
N ILE A 305 15.29 -10.33 30.31
CA ILE A 305 14.85 -9.62 29.10
C ILE A 305 15.85 -8.50 28.80
N GLN A 306 16.29 -8.45 27.55
CA GLN A 306 17.33 -7.52 27.10
C GLN A 306 16.74 -6.26 26.45
N GLN A 307 15.51 -6.35 25.93
CA GLN A 307 14.86 -5.25 25.23
C GLN A 307 13.36 -5.19 25.49
N VAL A 308 12.87 -4.00 25.82
CA VAL A 308 11.46 -3.71 26.08
C VAL A 308 10.96 -2.64 25.11
N TYR A 309 9.92 -2.97 24.37
CA TYR A 309 9.19 -2.07 23.49
C TYR A 309 7.84 -1.72 24.10
N TYR A 310 7.45 -0.44 24.03
CA TYR A 310 6.15 0.01 24.55
C TYR A 310 5.50 1.10 23.68
N SER A 311 4.16 1.21 23.69
CA SER A 311 3.45 2.27 22.95
C SER A 311 3.04 3.45 23.83
N GLU A 312 2.35 3.15 24.93
CA GLU A 312 1.83 4.16 25.85
C GLU A 312 2.75 4.38 27.05
N THR A 313 2.96 5.64 27.43
CA THR A 313 3.69 5.96 28.66
C THR A 313 2.76 5.81 29.85
N TYR A 314 3.23 5.10 30.89
CA TYR A 314 2.58 5.08 32.19
C TYR A 314 3.24 6.11 33.13
N ARG A 315 2.51 6.58 34.15
CA ARG A 315 2.72 7.84 34.89
C ARG A 315 4.05 7.98 35.67
N THR A 316 4.98 7.03 35.65
CA THR A 316 6.17 7.05 36.52
C THR A 316 7.48 6.72 35.78
N SER A 317 8.55 7.42 36.16
CA SER A 317 9.92 7.28 35.63
C SER A 317 10.71 6.08 36.20
N SER A 318 10.15 5.40 37.22
CA SER A 318 10.87 4.38 38.00
C SER A 318 11.18 3.09 37.23
N ALA A 319 10.33 2.66 36.29
CA ALA A 319 10.61 1.51 35.43
C ALA A 319 11.79 1.79 34.47
N THR A 320 11.83 2.98 33.87
CA THR A 320 12.91 3.39 32.96
C THR A 320 14.26 3.44 33.70
N ALA A 321 14.28 3.98 34.92
CA ALA A 321 15.49 4.02 35.74
C ALA A 321 16.02 2.61 36.07
N LEU A 322 15.12 1.68 36.42
CA LEU A 322 15.47 0.28 36.67
C LEU A 322 16.01 -0.41 35.41
N PHE A 323 15.36 -0.23 34.27
CA PHE A 323 15.81 -0.80 33.01
C PHE A 323 17.18 -0.26 32.60
N SER A 324 17.41 1.04 32.75
CA SER A 324 18.73 1.66 32.52
C SER A 324 19.81 1.04 33.40
N ALA A 325 19.57 0.91 34.71
CA ALA A 325 20.52 0.31 35.66
C ALA A 325 20.86 -1.16 35.37
N LYS A 326 19.99 -1.88 34.64
CA LYS A 326 20.18 -3.27 34.20
C LYS A 326 20.60 -3.41 32.74
N ASN A 327 20.92 -2.30 32.06
CA ASN A 327 21.27 -2.27 30.64
C ASN A 327 20.18 -2.86 29.72
N ILE A 328 18.92 -2.73 30.12
CA ILE A 328 17.77 -3.18 29.33
C ILE A 328 17.35 -2.05 28.40
N ARG A 329 17.40 -2.31 27.09
CA ARG A 329 17.08 -1.30 26.08
C ARG A 329 15.58 -1.05 26.05
N THR A 330 15.17 0.20 26.23
CA THR A 330 13.76 0.58 26.09
C THR A 330 13.52 1.40 24.83
N LYS A 331 12.51 1.05 24.03
CA LYS A 331 12.13 1.85 22.85
C LYS A 331 10.62 2.05 22.77
N ARG A 332 10.19 3.31 22.70
CA ARG A 332 8.79 3.63 22.44
C ARG A 332 8.48 3.43 20.95
N ILE A 333 7.46 2.63 20.65
CA ILE A 333 6.89 2.48 19.31
C ILE A 333 5.53 3.17 19.34
N LYS A 334 5.36 4.27 18.60
CA LYS A 334 4.02 4.83 18.42
C LYS A 334 3.18 3.79 17.69
N ARG A 335 2.02 3.42 18.24
CA ARG A 335 1.02 2.69 17.49
C ARG A 335 0.53 3.58 16.35
N SER A 336 1.12 3.44 15.17
CA SER A 336 0.43 3.79 13.95
C SER A 336 -0.83 2.92 13.96
N LYS A 337 -2.01 3.53 13.80
CA LYS A 337 -3.18 2.74 13.38
C LYS A 337 -2.75 2.12 12.06
N TYR A 338 -2.30 0.87 12.10
CA TYR A 338 -2.27 0.06 10.91
C TYR A 338 -3.72 0.02 10.49
N LEU A 339 -4.03 0.81 9.46
CA LEU A 339 -5.17 0.54 8.63
C LEU A 339 -4.88 -0.85 8.12
N TRP A 340 -5.50 -1.82 8.78
CA TRP A 340 -5.68 -3.18 8.32
C TRP A 340 -5.78 -3.14 6.81
N LYS A 341 -4.67 -3.56 6.23
CA LYS A 341 -4.24 -3.35 4.86
C LYS A 341 -5.41 -3.60 3.90
N PHE A 342 -5.75 -2.59 3.08
CA PHE A 342 -6.61 -2.66 1.90
C PHE A 342 -8.12 -2.94 2.07
N GLU A 343 -8.64 -3.24 3.26
CA GLU A 343 -10.08 -3.42 3.48
C GLU A 343 -10.69 -2.30 4.31
N ARG A 344 -11.17 -1.27 3.63
CA ARG A 344 -12.39 -0.55 3.99
C ARG A 344 -13.16 -0.27 2.70
N THR A 345 -14.04 -1.20 2.35
CA THR A 345 -15.29 -0.90 1.63
C THR A 345 -16.21 -0.16 2.59
N ASN A 346 -16.12 1.17 2.60
CA ASN A 346 -17.31 2.00 2.79
C ASN A 346 -17.43 2.70 1.42
N SER A 347 -18.24 2.30 0.45
CA SER A 347 -19.55 1.68 0.48
C SER A 347 -19.83 1.17 -0.94
N GLU A 348 -19.83 -0.15 -1.13
CA GLU A 348 -20.45 -0.76 -2.30
C GLU A 348 -21.59 -1.63 -1.77
N LYS A 349 -22.81 -1.12 -1.89
CA LYS A 349 -23.95 -1.98 -2.21
C LYS A 349 -23.66 -2.55 -3.60
N VAL A 350 -22.86 -3.61 -3.68
CA VAL A 350 -22.74 -4.41 -4.89
C VAL A 350 -23.36 -5.76 -4.56
N GLY A 351 -24.42 -6.06 -5.30
CA GLY A 351 -25.24 -7.24 -5.13
C GLY A 351 -24.47 -8.54 -5.30
N ASP A 352 -25.05 -9.58 -4.72
CA ASP A 352 -24.60 -10.95 -4.75
C ASP A 352 -24.11 -11.41 -6.13
N VAL A 353 -22.79 -11.48 -6.31
CA VAL A 353 -22.21 -12.31 -7.37
C VAL A 353 -22.09 -13.72 -6.81
N LYS A 354 -23.04 -14.57 -7.21
CA LYS A 354 -23.03 -16.01 -6.92
C LYS A 354 -21.69 -16.62 -7.36
N ARG A 355 -20.97 -17.21 -6.41
CA ARG A 355 -19.82 -18.08 -6.68
C ARG A 355 -20.30 -19.29 -7.48
N THR A 356 -19.95 -19.37 -8.75
CA THR A 356 -20.06 -20.59 -9.55
C THR A 356 -19.12 -21.63 -8.95
N LYS A 357 -19.69 -22.76 -8.49
CA LYS A 357 -18.93 -23.94 -8.05
C LYS A 357 -18.17 -24.50 -9.26
N ILE A 358 -16.85 -24.64 -9.12
CA ILE A 358 -16.07 -25.54 -9.97
C ILE A 358 -16.29 -26.93 -9.40
N GLU A 359 -17.06 -27.74 -10.13
CA GLU A 359 -17.22 -29.17 -9.84
C GLU A 359 -15.86 -29.86 -10.03
N ARG A 360 -15.37 -30.47 -8.95
CA ARG A 360 -14.26 -31.43 -9.04
C ARG A 360 -14.87 -32.74 -9.53
N SER A 361 -14.55 -33.13 -10.75
CA SER A 361 -14.77 -34.49 -11.22
C SER A 361 -13.95 -35.45 -10.36
N GLU A 362 -14.65 -36.44 -9.82
CA GLU A 362 -14.08 -37.58 -9.11
C GLU A 362 -13.34 -38.47 -10.13
N ALA A 363 -12.07 -38.77 -9.85
CA ALA A 363 -11.40 -39.93 -10.40
C ALA A 363 -11.25 -40.94 -9.25
N ARG A 364 -12.07 -41.99 -9.31
CA ARG A 364 -11.81 -43.29 -8.71
C ARG A 364 -11.85 -44.33 -9.81
#